data_AF-A0A9P8HZU0-F1
#
_entry.id   AF-A0A9P8HZU0-F1
#
_cell.length_a   1.000
_cell.length_b   1.000
_cell.length_c   1.000
_cell.angle_alpha   90.00
_cell.angle_beta   90.00
_cell.angle_gamma   90.00
#
_symmetry.space_group_name_H-M   'P 1'
#
loop_
_entity.id
_entity.type
_entity.pdbx_description
1 polymer ?
#
loop_
_entity_poly.entity_id
_entity_poly.type
_entity_poly.pdbx_seq_one_letter_code
_entity_poly.pdbx_strand_id
1 'polypeptide(L)'
;MGKPSGERAVEWWEGFLPAVIGVSTFGGSITFSVIVSEIADPGRLNPSNQNAVTYTRFQRETVRMFLALSWLLFIMALGVASMVAQLLSFHRERFRDNFEKPMSGMPILNMITNGGGLHGLSLLLNGLMLGAFYFLSLAVVAYVETVGWIAVAFTSTYVLIVGGVWVAHAVRQ
;
A
#
# COMPACT_ATOMS: atom_id res chain seq x y z
N MET A 1 -10.41 -3.37 -34.73
CA MET A 1 -10.14 -4.62 -33.96
C MET A 1 -9.68 -4.21 -32.57
N GLY A 2 -10.46 -4.47 -31.53
CA GLY A 2 -10.05 -4.18 -30.15
C GLY A 2 -9.10 -5.25 -29.64
N LYS A 3 -8.04 -4.86 -28.92
CA LYS A 3 -7.13 -5.80 -28.25
C LYS A 3 -7.92 -6.80 -27.39
N PRO A 4 -7.54 -8.10 -27.36
CA PRO A 4 -8.16 -9.07 -26.47
C PRO A 4 -8.04 -8.63 -24.99
N SER A 5 -9.01 -9.02 -24.16
CA SER A 5 -9.11 -8.60 -22.75
C SER A 5 -7.85 -8.91 -21.94
N GLY A 6 -7.20 -10.04 -22.20
CA GLY A 6 -5.95 -10.44 -21.54
C GLY A 6 -4.77 -9.51 -21.83
N GLU A 7 -4.65 -8.99 -23.05
CA GLU A 7 -3.54 -8.11 -23.45
C GLU A 7 -3.64 -6.74 -22.75
N ARG A 8 -4.86 -6.22 -22.58
CA ARG A 8 -5.11 -5.00 -21.79
C ARG A 8 -4.80 -5.18 -20.31
N ALA A 9 -5.13 -6.34 -19.74
CA ALA A 9 -4.86 -6.62 -18.34
C ALA A 9 -3.36 -6.73 -18.08
N VAL A 10 -2.61 -7.42 -18.94
CA VAL A 10 -1.15 -7.53 -18.83
C VAL A 10 -0.49 -6.15 -18.95
N GLU A 11 -0.86 -5.32 -19.92
CA GLU A 11 -0.33 -3.95 -20.07
C GLU A 11 -0.59 -3.09 -18.83
N TRP A 12 -1.77 -3.20 -18.22
CA TRP A 12 -2.08 -2.49 -16.97
C TRP A 12 -1.20 -2.95 -15.81
N TRP A 13 -0.99 -4.28 -15.64
CA TRP A 13 -0.12 -4.82 -14.60
C TRP A 13 1.36 -4.49 -14.81
N GLU A 14 1.82 -4.48 -16.07
CA GLU A 14 3.18 -4.05 -16.44
C GLU A 14 3.43 -2.58 -16.06
N GLY A 15 2.40 -1.73 -16.04
CA GLY A 15 2.50 -0.36 -15.53
C GLY A 15 2.33 -0.24 -14.01
N PHE A 16 1.42 -1.02 -13.44
CA PHE A 16 1.07 -0.94 -12.02
C PHE A 16 2.17 -1.49 -11.11
N LEU A 17 2.77 -2.64 -11.43
CA LEU A 17 3.76 -3.29 -10.56
C LEU A 17 5.02 -2.44 -10.37
N PRO A 18 5.65 -1.86 -11.42
CA PRO A 18 6.80 -0.99 -11.23
C PRO A 18 6.48 0.25 -10.40
N ALA A 19 5.26 0.80 -10.52
CA ALA A 19 4.83 1.94 -9.70
C ALA A 19 4.75 1.54 -8.22
N VAL A 20 4.13 0.40 -7.91
CA VAL A 20 4.05 -0.14 -6.53
C VAL A 20 5.43 -0.43 -5.97
N ILE A 21 6.30 -1.08 -6.76
CA ILE A 21 7.68 -1.39 -6.39
C ILE A 21 8.44 -0.09 -6.09
N GLY A 22 8.38 0.90 -6.99
CA GLY A 22 9.08 2.17 -6.84
C GLY A 22 8.63 2.94 -5.60
N VAL A 23 7.32 3.09 -5.39
CA VAL A 23 6.77 3.78 -4.21
C VAL A 23 7.12 3.02 -2.93
N SER A 24 7.05 1.69 -2.93
CA SER A 24 7.34 0.88 -1.74
C SER A 24 8.83 0.87 -1.39
N THR A 25 9.72 0.81 -2.38
CA THR A 25 11.17 0.95 -2.15
C THR A 25 11.49 2.34 -1.61
N PHE A 26 10.91 3.39 -2.21
CA PHE A 26 11.12 4.76 -1.76
C PHE A 26 10.60 4.96 -0.32
N GLY A 27 9.32 4.66 -0.06
CA GLY A 27 8.70 4.78 1.25
C GLY A 27 9.36 3.90 2.31
N GLY A 28 9.71 2.67 1.96
CA GLY A 28 10.44 1.73 2.81
C GLY A 28 11.84 2.24 3.16
N SER A 29 12.58 2.82 2.22
CA SER A 29 13.92 3.37 2.51
C SER A 29 13.85 4.55 3.49
N ILE A 30 12.92 5.48 3.29
CA ILE A 30 12.76 6.66 4.15
C ILE A 30 12.33 6.24 5.56
N THR A 31 11.30 5.41 5.66
CA THR A 31 10.81 4.94 6.96
C THR A 31 11.89 4.17 7.73
N PHE A 32 12.67 3.33 7.05
CA PHE A 32 13.82 2.65 7.65
C PHE A 32 14.86 3.64 8.20
N SER A 33 15.27 4.62 7.39
CA SER A 33 16.23 5.64 7.81
C SER A 33 15.75 6.41 9.04
N VAL A 34 14.47 6.75 9.10
CA VAL A 34 13.87 7.48 10.24
C VAL A 34 13.80 6.60 11.50
N ILE A 35 13.51 5.30 11.38
CA ILE A 35 13.47 4.37 12.52
C ILE A 35 14.86 4.23 13.17
N VAL A 36 15.89 4.10 12.34
CA VAL A 36 17.30 3.91 12.77
C VAL A 36 17.88 5.21 13.32
N SER A 37 17.43 6.36 12.83
CA SER A 37 17.86 7.67 13.35
C SER A 37 17.38 7.89 14.79
N GLU A 38 18.16 8.67 15.55
CA GLU A 38 17.70 9.16 16.85
C GLU A 38 16.54 10.15 16.64
N ILE A 39 15.34 9.69 16.93
CA ILE A 39 14.13 10.50 16.86
C ILE A 39 14.20 11.60 17.93
N ALA A 40 14.21 12.87 17.51
CA ALA A 40 14.17 14.03 18.40
C ALA A 40 12.89 14.05 19.26
N ASP A 41 12.99 14.56 20.50
CA ASP A 41 11.86 14.60 21.43
C ASP A 41 10.74 15.52 20.90
N PRO A 42 9.52 15.00 20.64
CA PRO A 42 8.40 15.85 20.23
C PRO A 42 8.01 16.84 21.35
N GLY A 43 8.37 16.56 22.61
CA GLY A 43 8.15 17.45 23.75
C GLY A 43 9.01 18.73 23.76
N ARG A 44 10.06 18.85 22.93
CA ARG A 44 10.93 20.05 22.92
C ARG A 44 10.61 21.05 21.81
N LEU A 45 9.68 20.73 20.90
CA LEU A 45 9.38 21.54 19.71
C LEU A 45 8.09 22.38 19.81
N ASN A 46 7.29 22.23 20.88
CA ASN A 46 6.06 22.99 21.07
C ASN A 46 6.16 23.94 22.28
N PRO A 47 6.68 25.17 22.12
CA PRO A 47 6.81 26.14 23.20
C PRO A 47 5.48 26.75 23.68
N SER A 48 4.34 26.47 23.02
CA SER A 48 3.03 27.05 23.37
C SER A 48 2.26 26.33 24.50
N ASN A 49 2.76 25.21 25.03
CA ASN A 49 2.02 24.36 25.99
C ASN A 49 2.51 24.42 27.45
N GLN A 50 3.07 25.55 27.91
CA GLN A 50 3.55 25.66 29.30
C GLN A 50 2.43 25.65 30.37
N ASN A 51 1.16 25.93 30.01
CA ASN A 51 0.09 26.09 31.01
C ASN A 51 -1.18 25.26 30.75
N ALA A 52 -1.18 24.36 29.76
CA ALA A 52 -2.29 23.47 29.53
C ALA A 52 -1.87 22.04 29.88
N VAL A 53 -2.59 21.42 30.82
CA VAL A 53 -2.58 19.97 31.06
C VAL A 53 -3.12 19.30 29.78
N THR A 54 -2.30 19.24 28.74
CA THR A 54 -2.66 18.65 27.46
C THR A 54 -1.74 17.48 27.24
N TYR A 55 -2.24 16.31 27.66
CA TYR A 55 -1.86 14.97 27.26
C TYR A 55 -0.79 14.95 26.17
N THR A 56 0.45 14.63 26.56
CA THR A 56 1.54 14.26 25.65
C THR A 56 1.07 13.01 24.89
N ARG A 57 0.29 13.20 23.81
CA ARG A 57 -0.61 12.16 23.27
C ARG A 57 0.12 10.97 22.64
N PHE A 58 1.40 11.09 22.34
CA PHE A 58 2.22 9.98 21.86
C PHE A 58 3.65 10.06 22.42
N GLN A 59 4.05 9.02 23.15
CA GLN A 59 5.45 8.81 23.54
C GLN A 59 6.28 8.48 22.27
N ARG A 60 7.59 8.77 22.27
CA ARG A 60 8.51 8.46 21.15
C ARG A 60 8.37 7.01 20.66
N GLU A 61 8.07 6.11 21.58
CA GLU A 61 7.84 4.69 21.33
C GLU A 61 6.66 4.42 20.38
N THR A 62 5.55 5.16 20.51
CA THR A 62 4.38 4.97 19.65
C THR A 62 4.63 5.48 18.22
N VAL A 63 5.35 6.59 18.07
CA VAL A 63 5.74 7.11 16.74
C VAL A 63 6.68 6.13 16.04
N ARG A 64 7.65 5.58 16.76
CA ARG A 64 8.55 4.54 16.25
C ARG A 64 7.77 3.27 15.87
N MET A 65 6.75 2.89 16.63
CA MET A 65 5.87 1.77 16.31
C MET A 65 5.07 2.01 15.02
N PHE A 66 4.48 3.20 14.83
CA PHE A 66 3.76 3.54 13.59
C PHE A 66 4.69 3.59 12.38
N LEU A 67 5.89 4.12 12.53
CA LEU A 67 6.91 4.10 11.48
C LEU A 67 7.33 2.67 11.13
N ALA A 68 7.55 1.81 12.13
CA ALA A 68 7.88 0.40 11.92
C ALA A 68 6.76 -0.38 11.22
N LEU A 69 5.49 -0.12 11.59
CA LEU A 69 4.33 -0.70 10.90
C LEU A 69 4.24 -0.23 9.44
N SER A 70 4.43 1.07 9.19
CA SER A 70 4.45 1.60 7.83
C SER A 70 5.56 0.98 6.99
N TRP A 71 6.77 0.87 7.55
CA TRP A 71 7.90 0.20 6.91
C TRP A 71 7.58 -1.25 6.57
N LEU A 72 7.03 -2.01 7.52
CA LEU A 72 6.65 -3.41 7.32
C LEU A 72 5.64 -3.56 6.17
N LEU A 73 4.64 -2.68 6.11
CA LEU A 73 3.64 -2.69 5.05
C LEU A 73 4.25 -2.37 3.66
N PHE A 74 5.21 -1.45 3.58
CA PHE A 74 5.95 -1.20 2.34
C PHE A 74 6.79 -2.39 1.91
N ILE A 75 7.52 -3.04 2.83
CA ILE A 75 8.31 -4.23 2.50
C ILE A 75 7.41 -5.39 2.05
N MET A 76 6.27 -5.56 2.69
CA MET A 76 5.30 -6.60 2.31
C MET A 76 4.67 -6.30 0.93
N ALA A 77 4.33 -5.03 0.64
CA ALA A 77 3.88 -4.62 -0.70
C ALA A 77 4.95 -4.86 -1.77
N LEU A 78 6.21 -4.52 -1.46
CA LEU A 78 7.36 -4.72 -2.34
C LEU A 78 7.61 -6.21 -2.62
N GLY A 79 7.55 -7.06 -1.58
CA GLY A 79 7.71 -8.50 -1.71
C GLY A 79 6.65 -9.11 -2.62
N VAL A 80 5.37 -8.81 -2.38
CA VAL A 80 4.28 -9.30 -3.21
C VAL A 80 4.39 -8.77 -4.64
N ALA A 81 4.64 -7.46 -4.83
CA ALA A 81 4.73 -6.87 -6.16
C ALA A 81 5.92 -7.42 -6.97
N SER A 82 7.07 -7.64 -6.35
CA SER A 82 8.24 -8.23 -7.01
C SER A 82 8.03 -9.69 -7.40
N MET A 83 7.38 -10.50 -6.55
CA MET A 83 7.01 -11.88 -6.89
C MET A 83 6.05 -11.92 -8.08
N VAL A 84 5.04 -11.05 -8.09
CA VAL A 84 4.07 -10.97 -9.20
C VAL A 84 4.73 -10.48 -10.47
N ALA A 85 5.64 -9.50 -10.40
CA ALA A 85 6.37 -8.99 -11.55
C ALA A 85 7.28 -10.05 -12.18
N GLN A 86 7.96 -10.86 -11.35
CA GLN A 86 8.73 -12.00 -11.83
C GLN A 86 7.83 -13.04 -12.50
N LEU A 87 6.71 -13.38 -11.87
CA LEU A 87 5.76 -14.36 -12.42
C LEU A 87 5.21 -13.89 -13.78
N LEU A 88 4.83 -12.61 -13.88
CA LEU A 88 4.32 -12.01 -15.12
C LEU A 88 5.39 -11.97 -16.21
N SER A 89 6.64 -11.65 -15.87
CA SER A 89 7.76 -11.60 -16.82
C SER A 89 8.12 -13.00 -17.35
N PHE A 90 8.16 -14.01 -16.49
CA PHE A 90 8.51 -15.39 -16.88
C PHE A 90 7.37 -16.11 -17.62
N HIS A 91 6.11 -15.81 -17.30
CA HIS A 91 4.96 -16.54 -17.84
C HIS A 91 4.08 -15.67 -18.74
N ARG A 92 4.59 -14.57 -19.30
CA ARG A 92 3.80 -13.56 -20.04
C ARG A 92 2.83 -14.16 -21.06
N GLU A 93 3.31 -15.08 -21.90
CA GLU A 93 2.49 -15.77 -22.91
C GLU A 93 1.43 -16.67 -22.26
N ARG A 94 1.82 -17.45 -21.25
CA ARG A 94 0.91 -18.32 -20.50
C ARG A 94 -0.11 -17.53 -19.68
N PHE A 95 0.25 -16.35 -19.20
CA PHE A 95 -0.61 -15.44 -18.45
C PHE A 95 -1.67 -14.86 -19.39
N ARG A 96 -1.27 -14.44 -20.60
CA ARG A 96 -2.18 -14.01 -21.68
C ARG A 96 -3.13 -15.13 -22.08
N ASP A 97 -2.64 -16.35 -22.27
CA ASP A 97 -3.48 -17.49 -22.68
C ASP A 97 -4.47 -17.90 -21.58
N ASN A 98 -4.07 -17.81 -20.30
CA ASN A 98 -4.94 -18.12 -19.16
C ASN A 98 -6.11 -17.13 -19.02
N PHE A 99 -5.97 -15.91 -19.55
CA PHE A 99 -7.06 -14.93 -19.61
C PHE A 99 -8.11 -15.28 -20.67
N GLU A 100 -7.73 -16.01 -21.73
CA GLU A 100 -8.64 -16.43 -22.80
C GLU A 100 -9.23 -17.82 -22.57
N LYS A 101 -8.44 -18.75 -22.00
CA LYS A 101 -8.88 -20.10 -21.60
C LYS A 101 -8.21 -20.50 -20.28
N PRO A 102 -8.96 -20.69 -19.18
CA PRO A 102 -8.36 -21.16 -17.93
C PRO A 102 -7.74 -22.54 -18.12
N MET A 103 -6.42 -22.62 -18.02
CA MET A 103 -5.62 -23.82 -18.28
C MET A 103 -5.52 -24.67 -17.01
N SER A 104 -5.89 -25.95 -17.09
CA SER A 104 -6.09 -26.81 -15.91
C SER A 104 -4.81 -27.31 -15.21
N GLY A 105 -3.64 -26.75 -15.54
CA GLY A 105 -2.33 -27.24 -15.07
C GLY A 105 -1.59 -26.34 -14.07
N MET A 106 -2.05 -25.12 -13.80
CA MET A 106 -1.38 -24.21 -12.84
C MET A 106 -2.39 -23.57 -11.88
N PRO A 107 -2.54 -24.09 -10.65
CA PRO A 107 -3.51 -23.56 -9.69
C PRO A 107 -3.22 -22.11 -9.28
N ILE A 108 -1.94 -21.70 -9.21
CA ILE A 108 -1.55 -20.33 -8.83
C ILE A 108 -1.88 -19.34 -9.95
N LEU A 109 -1.54 -19.67 -11.20
CA LEU A 109 -1.87 -18.83 -12.34
C LEU A 109 -3.39 -18.74 -12.50
N ASN A 110 -4.12 -19.86 -12.36
CA ASN A 110 -5.58 -19.84 -12.41
C ASN A 110 -6.18 -19.03 -11.25
N MET A 111 -5.62 -19.11 -10.04
CA MET A 111 -6.04 -18.29 -8.90
C MET A 111 -5.83 -16.80 -9.19
N ILE A 112 -4.70 -16.42 -9.80
CA ILE A 112 -4.41 -15.03 -10.13
C ILE A 112 -5.30 -14.57 -11.30
N THR A 113 -5.41 -15.34 -12.38
CA THR A 113 -6.13 -14.95 -13.61
C THR A 113 -7.64 -15.14 -13.55
N ASN A 114 -8.15 -15.94 -12.61
CA ASN A 114 -9.59 -15.98 -12.31
C ASN A 114 -10.04 -14.57 -11.93
N GLY A 115 -11.22 -14.15 -12.40
CA GLY A 115 -11.71 -12.78 -12.26
C GLY A 115 -11.60 -12.20 -10.84
N GLY A 116 -11.74 -13.01 -9.78
CA GLY A 116 -11.56 -12.56 -8.39
C GLY A 116 -10.11 -12.35 -7.93
N GLY A 117 -9.14 -13.08 -8.50
CA GLY A 117 -7.74 -13.07 -8.03
C GLY A 117 -6.97 -11.83 -8.40
N LEU A 118 -7.10 -11.35 -9.64
CA LEU A 118 -6.51 -10.09 -10.09
C LEU A 118 -7.04 -8.91 -9.29
N HIS A 119 -8.36 -8.87 -9.08
CA HIS A 119 -8.97 -7.83 -8.28
C HIS A 119 -8.51 -7.92 -6.82
N GLY A 120 -8.44 -9.12 -6.24
CA GLY A 120 -7.93 -9.34 -4.88
C GLY A 120 -6.46 -8.92 -4.71
N LEU A 121 -5.60 -9.24 -5.67
CA LEU A 121 -4.18 -8.90 -5.63
C LEU A 121 -3.94 -7.39 -5.78
N SER A 122 -4.68 -6.74 -6.69
CA SER A 122 -4.62 -5.29 -6.85
C SER A 122 -5.12 -4.55 -5.61
N LEU A 123 -6.17 -5.07 -4.96
CA LEU A 123 -6.69 -4.57 -3.69
C LEU A 123 -5.67 -4.76 -2.58
N LEU A 124 -5.06 -5.96 -2.49
CA LEU A 124 -4.06 -6.27 -1.50
C LEU A 124 -2.89 -5.28 -1.59
N LEU A 125 -2.31 -5.12 -2.78
CA LEU A 125 -1.19 -4.18 -2.99
C LEU A 125 -1.57 -2.72 -2.70
N ASN A 126 -2.73 -2.25 -3.19
CA ASN A 126 -3.21 -0.91 -2.86
C ASN A 126 -3.49 -0.75 -1.37
N GLY A 127 -4.11 -1.73 -0.73
CA GLY A 127 -4.45 -1.71 0.69
C GLY A 127 -3.20 -1.68 1.57
N LEU A 128 -2.18 -2.46 1.22
CA LEU A 128 -0.88 -2.43 1.87
C LEU A 128 -0.21 -1.05 1.73
N MET A 129 -0.19 -0.47 0.52
CA MET A 129 0.37 0.86 0.31
C MET A 129 -0.40 1.94 1.07
N LEU A 130 -1.73 1.93 1.03
CA LEU A 130 -2.58 2.89 1.73
C LEU A 130 -2.47 2.75 3.24
N GLY A 131 -2.42 1.52 3.75
CA GLY A 131 -2.13 1.25 5.15
C GLY A 131 -0.79 1.84 5.55
N ALA A 132 0.25 1.65 4.73
CA ALA A 132 1.56 2.22 4.98
C ALA A 132 1.51 3.76 5.05
N PHE A 133 0.81 4.41 4.13
CA PHE A 133 0.62 5.87 4.14
C PHE A 133 -0.21 6.35 5.34
N TYR A 134 -1.22 5.59 5.75
CA TYR A 134 -2.05 5.92 6.91
C TYR A 134 -1.24 5.93 8.21
N PHE A 135 -0.44 4.87 8.44
CA PHE A 135 0.44 4.82 9.62
C PHE A 135 1.55 5.88 9.58
N LEU A 136 2.09 6.19 8.40
CA LEU A 136 3.00 7.32 8.21
C LEU A 136 2.34 8.65 8.57
N SER A 137 1.09 8.86 8.14
CA SER A 137 0.34 10.07 8.45
C SER A 137 0.13 10.24 9.96
N LEU A 138 -0.18 9.15 10.67
CA LEU A 138 -0.28 9.17 12.14
C LEU A 138 1.06 9.49 12.81
N ALA A 139 2.18 9.00 12.27
CA ALA A 139 3.50 9.38 12.75
C ALA A 139 3.78 10.87 12.56
N VAL A 140 3.33 11.48 11.45
CA VAL A 140 3.48 12.93 11.19
C VAL A 140 2.64 13.77 12.14
N VAL A 141 1.42 13.33 12.52
CA VAL A 141 0.56 14.02 13.50
C VAL A 141 1.32 14.28 14.81
N ALA A 142 2.20 13.36 15.23
CA ALA A 142 2.98 13.51 16.45
C ALA A 142 4.06 14.60 16.40
N TYR A 143 4.48 15.05 15.22
CA TYR A 143 5.44 16.15 15.06
C TYR A 143 4.78 17.46 14.65
N VAL A 144 3.86 17.40 13.68
CA VAL A 144 3.18 18.56 13.10
C VAL A 144 1.69 18.24 12.95
N GLU A 145 0.90 18.63 13.95
CA GLU A 145 -0.52 18.26 14.05
C GLU A 145 -1.32 18.68 12.81
N THR A 146 -1.19 19.94 12.37
CA THR A 146 -1.98 20.48 11.25
C THR A 146 -1.77 19.68 9.96
N VAL A 147 -0.51 19.38 9.62
CA VAL A 147 -0.17 18.64 8.39
C VAL A 147 -0.55 17.17 8.50
N GLY A 148 -0.34 16.56 9.67
CA GLY A 148 -0.69 15.17 9.91
C GLY A 148 -2.19 14.90 9.76
N TRP A 149 -3.05 15.76 10.34
CA TRP A 149 -4.51 15.58 10.24
C TRP A 149 -5.05 15.77 8.82
N ILE A 150 -4.46 16.69 8.05
CA ILE A 150 -4.79 16.85 6.62
C ILE A 150 -4.45 15.55 5.87
N ALA A 151 -3.26 15.00 6.09
CA ALA A 151 -2.85 13.74 5.46
C ALA A 151 -3.72 12.55 5.89
N VAL A 152 -4.18 12.49 7.15
CA VAL A 152 -5.11 11.45 7.62
C VAL A 152 -6.46 11.59 6.91
N ALA A 153 -6.97 12.80 6.74
CA ALA A 153 -8.23 13.03 6.04
C ALA A 153 -8.15 12.53 4.59
N PHE A 154 -7.08 12.91 3.86
CA PHE A 154 -6.88 12.48 2.47
C PHE A 154 -6.71 10.95 2.34
N THR A 155 -5.87 10.34 3.18
CA THR A 155 -5.65 8.89 3.15
C THR A 155 -6.91 8.12 3.54
N SER A 156 -7.66 8.60 4.54
CA SER A 156 -8.94 8.02 4.95
C SER A 156 -9.99 8.09 3.84
N THR A 157 -10.16 9.24 3.19
CA THR A 157 -11.08 9.38 2.04
C THR A 157 -10.72 8.42 0.92
N TYR A 158 -9.43 8.27 0.61
CA TYR A 158 -9.00 7.35 -0.44
C TYR A 158 -9.26 5.88 -0.07
N VAL A 159 -9.02 5.49 1.19
CA VAL A 159 -9.35 4.15 1.71
C VAL A 159 -10.84 3.88 1.62
N LEU A 160 -11.69 4.85 1.97
CA LEU A 160 -13.15 4.72 1.87
C LEU A 160 -13.64 4.59 0.43
N ILE A 161 -13.04 5.33 -0.51
CA ILE A 161 -13.40 5.22 -1.94
C ILE A 161 -13.02 3.83 -2.47
N VAL A 162 -11.78 3.40 -2.27
CA VAL A 162 -11.31 2.10 -2.77
C VAL A 162 -12.05 0.94 -2.09
N GLY A 163 -12.20 1.01 -0.76
CA GLY A 163 -12.96 0.02 0.00
C GLY A 163 -14.44 0.00 -0.37
N GLY A 164 -15.06 1.16 -0.56
CA GLY A 164 -16.46 1.30 -0.95
C GLY A 164 -16.74 0.76 -2.35
N VAL A 165 -15.86 1.04 -3.32
CA VAL A 165 -15.93 0.45 -4.66
C VAL A 165 -15.84 -1.08 -4.56
N TRP A 166 -14.96 -1.59 -3.70
CA TRP A 166 -14.79 -3.03 -3.55
C TRP A 166 -15.98 -3.71 -2.88
N VAL A 167 -16.52 -3.14 -1.80
CA VAL A 167 -17.76 -3.63 -1.15
C VAL A 167 -18.92 -3.62 -2.13
N ALA A 168 -19.06 -2.55 -2.93
CA ALA A 168 -20.10 -2.47 -3.95
C ALA A 168 -19.94 -3.55 -5.04
N HIS A 169 -18.72 -3.96 -5.37
CA HIS A 169 -18.46 -5.08 -6.27
C HIS A 169 -18.72 -6.44 -5.62
N ALA A 170 -18.36 -6.64 -4.35
CA ALA A 170 -18.59 -7.87 -3.61
C ALA A 170 -20.08 -8.14 -3.37
N VAL A 171 -20.89 -7.10 -3.16
CA VAL A 171 -22.35 -7.20 -2.99
C VAL A 171 -23.08 -7.49 -4.31
N ARG A 172 -22.45 -7.23 -5.47
CA ARG A 172 -23.02 -7.44 -6.80
C ARG A 172 -22.72 -8.81 -7.42
N GLN A 173 -21.86 -9.61 -6.79
CA GLN A 173 -21.57 -11.00 -7.19
C GLN A 173 -22.45 -11.99 -6.42
#